data_AF-A0A4V6DYR2-F1
#
_entry.id   AF-A0A4V6DYR2-F1
#
_cell.length_a   1.000
_cell.length_b   1.000
_cell.length_c   1.000
_cell.angle_alpha   90.00
_cell.angle_beta   90.00
_cell.angle_gamma   90.00
#
_symmetry.space_group_name_H-M   'P 1'
#
loop_
_entity.id
_entity.type
_entity.pdbx_description
1 polymer ?
#
loop_
_entity_poly.entity_id
_entity_poly.type
_entity_poly.pdbx_seq_one_letter_code
_entity_poly.pdbx_strand_id
1 'polypeptide(L)'
;MDDLEAVLSRVRERVLPEPEERERLRAAATALTDRTHEAIADLPVGADVVQVGSTARGTWVAGDRDIDLFVRFDADLDRAELEEYGLAVGHAVLPDGHEEYAEHPYVKGNYEGFDVDLVPCHDVETAGDLVSAVDRTPFHDAYLSARLDDDLAADVVLAKAFLKGIGAYGSDLRTEGFSGYLTELLVLELGGFVPLVESARSWHPPVEFDPEGHAERTFEDPLVVVDPTDPTRNVAAVLSATNLARFQHYARELLAAPSEALFEPDEPEPLDPEEVRAHLDRRGTTPVAVVFDAPDVVDDQLWPQLRRSLDGIVGGLNDHGFDVLRARAMTDAAGTRNGGGGSDADGGSGDREVPERAAAVESTRAALYAELEVTERPAVARHDGPPVAVRKHAANFYESYVDDVDPDTYGPFIDGDRYVVEREREFVTVRGYLESDAAGDVALGAQVEPAFADRDVLVGEAVATLAPAFGRPLRGFYEPRP
;
A
#
# COMPACT_ATOMS: atom_id res chain seq x y z
N MET A 1 18.04 -27.62 -10.42
CA MET A 1 17.95 -27.81 -8.96
C MET A 1 19.23 -27.29 -8.34
N ASP A 2 20.38 -27.76 -8.81
CA ASP A 2 21.71 -27.27 -8.42
C ASP A 2 21.90 -25.74 -8.58
N ASP A 3 21.43 -25.15 -9.69
CA ASP A 3 21.56 -23.70 -9.91
C ASP A 3 20.69 -22.86 -8.96
N LEU A 4 19.48 -23.34 -8.66
CA LEU A 4 18.57 -22.67 -7.73
C LEU A 4 19.15 -22.69 -6.32
N GLU A 5 19.56 -23.88 -5.85
CA GLU A 5 20.17 -24.04 -4.53
C GLU A 5 21.42 -23.16 -4.37
N ALA A 6 22.26 -23.06 -5.40
CA ALA A 6 23.44 -22.20 -5.39
C ALA A 6 23.07 -20.70 -5.27
N VAL A 7 22.03 -20.23 -5.97
CA VAL A 7 21.51 -18.86 -5.84
C VAL A 7 20.96 -18.63 -4.43
N LEU A 8 20.09 -19.52 -3.94
CA LEU A 8 19.49 -19.36 -2.61
C LEU A 8 20.53 -19.38 -1.49
N SER A 9 21.59 -20.19 -1.62
CA SER A 9 22.71 -20.20 -0.67
C SER A 9 23.40 -18.84 -0.59
N ARG A 10 23.71 -18.22 -1.74
CA ARG A 10 24.36 -16.89 -1.76
C ARG A 10 23.45 -15.78 -1.25
N VAL A 11 22.15 -15.85 -1.56
CA VAL A 11 21.18 -14.92 -1.00
C VAL A 11 21.11 -15.07 0.52
N ARG A 12 21.02 -16.31 1.04
CA ARG A 12 20.99 -16.59 2.49
C ARG A 12 22.20 -16.01 3.23
N GLU A 13 23.40 -16.15 2.69
CA GLU A 13 24.62 -15.56 3.25
C GLU A 13 24.53 -14.03 3.42
N ARG A 14 23.74 -13.36 2.58
CA ARG A 14 23.57 -11.90 2.61
C ARG A 14 22.38 -11.44 3.45
N VAL A 15 21.26 -12.16 3.41
CA VAL A 15 19.99 -11.71 4.02
C VAL A 15 19.82 -12.18 5.45
N LEU A 16 20.51 -13.25 5.85
CA LEU A 16 20.45 -13.73 7.23
C LEU A 16 21.33 -12.86 8.14
N PRO A 17 20.85 -12.48 9.33
CA PRO A 17 21.64 -11.72 10.28
C PRO A 17 22.80 -12.57 10.82
N GLU A 18 23.98 -11.96 10.87
CA GLU A 18 25.21 -12.58 11.37
C GLU A 18 25.08 -13.03 12.83
N PRO A 19 25.80 -14.09 13.27
CA PRO A 19 25.72 -14.58 14.64
C PRO A 19 25.97 -13.51 15.71
N GLU A 20 26.92 -12.61 15.48
CA GLU A 20 27.25 -11.50 16.40
C GLU A 20 26.10 -10.49 16.51
N GLU A 21 25.39 -10.23 15.41
CA GLU A 21 24.21 -9.36 15.38
C GLU A 21 23.05 -9.98 16.16
N ARG A 22 22.82 -11.28 15.98
CA ARG A 22 21.81 -12.03 16.76
C ARG A 22 22.10 -12.00 18.25
N GLU A 23 23.37 -12.11 18.65
CA GLU A 23 23.79 -12.04 20.06
C GLU A 23 23.55 -10.64 20.64
N ARG A 24 23.94 -9.58 19.90
CA ARG A 24 23.67 -8.20 20.30
C ARG A 24 22.18 -7.91 20.47
N LEU A 25 21.35 -8.35 19.52
CA LEU A 25 19.90 -8.16 19.58
C LEU A 25 19.31 -8.86 20.81
N ARG A 26 19.71 -10.11 21.08
CA ARG A 26 19.26 -10.84 22.27
C ARG A 26 19.66 -10.14 23.56
N ALA A 27 20.88 -9.61 23.63
CA ALA A 27 21.36 -8.87 24.80
C ALA A 27 20.54 -7.58 25.01
N ALA A 28 20.28 -6.82 23.93
CA ALA A 28 19.46 -5.63 23.96
C ALA A 28 18.01 -5.93 24.38
N ALA A 29 17.38 -6.93 23.76
CA ALA A 29 16.02 -7.36 24.10
C ALA A 29 15.91 -7.83 25.56
N THR A 30 16.90 -8.58 26.06
CA THR A 30 16.94 -8.99 27.48
C THR A 30 17.03 -7.78 28.40
N ALA A 31 17.93 -6.84 28.13
CA ALA A 31 18.09 -5.63 28.94
C ALA A 31 16.83 -4.76 28.95
N LEU A 32 16.16 -4.61 27.81
CA LEU A 32 14.90 -3.87 27.71
C LEU A 32 13.75 -4.59 28.42
N THR A 33 13.68 -5.92 28.31
CA THR A 33 12.70 -6.75 29.04
C THR A 33 12.87 -6.58 30.56
N ASP A 34 14.11 -6.63 31.06
CA ASP A 34 14.40 -6.43 32.48
C ASP A 34 14.00 -5.01 32.96
N ARG A 35 14.32 -3.98 32.18
CA ARG A 35 13.86 -2.60 32.47
C ARG A 35 12.34 -2.48 32.47
N THR A 36 11.68 -3.19 31.56
CA THR A 36 10.22 -3.20 31.46
C THR A 36 9.61 -3.85 32.69
N HIS A 37 10.16 -4.99 33.16
CA HIS A 37 9.75 -5.59 34.43
C HIS A 37 9.93 -4.65 35.62
N GLU A 38 11.04 -3.91 35.68
CA GLU A 38 11.27 -2.92 36.74
C GLU A 38 10.24 -1.78 36.69
N ALA A 39 9.95 -1.25 35.49
CA ALA A 39 8.95 -0.19 35.31
C ALA A 39 7.53 -0.65 35.65
N ILE A 40 7.16 -1.89 35.29
CA ILE A 40 5.88 -2.49 35.64
C ILE A 40 5.74 -2.64 37.16
N ALA A 41 6.81 -3.01 37.87
CA ALA A 41 6.77 -3.22 39.32
C ALA A 41 6.44 -1.94 40.12
N ASP A 42 6.64 -0.76 39.53
CA ASP A 42 6.29 0.53 40.12
C ASP A 42 4.82 0.94 39.86
N LEU A 43 4.09 0.20 39.03
CA LEU A 43 2.68 0.47 38.72
C LEU A 43 1.72 -0.07 39.80
N PRO A 44 0.52 0.54 39.95
CA PRO A 44 -0.51 0.06 40.85
C PRO A 44 -1.31 -1.15 40.30
N VAL A 45 -1.04 -1.57 39.06
CA VAL A 45 -1.75 -2.63 38.33
C VAL A 45 -0.81 -3.78 37.95
N GLY A 46 -1.37 -4.96 37.72
CA GLY A 46 -0.61 -6.11 37.20
C GLY A 46 -0.36 -5.97 35.70
N ALA A 47 0.87 -6.26 35.28
CA ALA A 47 1.22 -6.40 33.88
C ALA A 47 2.39 -7.39 33.71
N ASP A 48 2.57 -7.87 32.49
CA ASP A 48 3.75 -8.62 32.08
C ASP A 48 4.25 -8.14 30.71
N VAL A 49 5.45 -8.56 30.32
CA VAL A 49 6.06 -8.20 29.04
C VAL A 49 6.34 -9.44 28.20
N VAL A 50 6.02 -9.36 26.92
CA VAL A 50 6.31 -10.38 25.92
C VAL A 50 7.04 -9.72 24.76
N GLN A 51 8.19 -10.30 24.40
CA GLN A 51 8.84 -9.96 23.13
C GLN A 51 8.11 -10.68 22.00
N VAL A 52 7.66 -9.91 21.00
CA VAL A 52 6.97 -10.44 19.83
C VAL A 52 7.73 -10.05 18.55
N GLY A 53 7.07 -10.20 17.40
CA GLY A 53 7.60 -9.70 16.14
C GLY A 53 8.69 -10.59 15.52
N SER A 54 9.21 -10.12 14.38
CA SER A 54 10.10 -10.94 13.54
C SER A 54 11.45 -11.24 14.21
N THR A 55 11.89 -10.38 15.13
CA THR A 55 13.13 -10.53 15.87
C THR A 55 13.04 -11.58 16.98
N ALA A 56 11.89 -11.71 17.64
CA ALA A 56 11.62 -12.81 18.57
C ALA A 56 11.65 -14.17 17.86
N ARG A 57 11.14 -14.23 16.62
CA ARG A 57 10.95 -15.48 15.85
C ARG A 57 12.14 -15.89 14.98
N GLY A 58 13.22 -15.12 14.92
CA GLY A 58 14.33 -15.47 14.02
C GLY A 58 14.08 -15.15 12.55
N THR A 59 13.01 -14.42 12.22
CA THR A 59 12.49 -14.25 10.86
C THR A 59 12.75 -12.86 10.26
N TRP A 60 13.68 -12.08 10.83
CA TRP A 60 14.03 -10.74 10.36
C TRP A 60 15.14 -10.77 9.29
N VAL A 61 15.08 -9.81 8.37
CA VAL A 61 16.10 -9.63 7.33
C VAL A 61 17.24 -8.80 7.90
N ALA A 62 18.49 -9.11 7.54
CA ALA A 62 19.65 -8.32 7.96
C ALA A 62 19.45 -6.82 7.64
N GLY A 63 19.64 -5.97 8.64
CA GLY A 63 19.45 -4.51 8.54
C GLY A 63 18.04 -4.00 8.83
N ASP A 64 17.04 -4.89 8.90
CA ASP A 64 15.65 -4.60 9.27
C ASP A 64 15.42 -5.09 10.71
N ARG A 65 15.59 -4.20 11.69
CA ARG A 65 15.88 -4.55 13.10
C ARG A 65 15.01 -3.79 14.10
N ASP A 66 13.80 -4.30 14.30
CA ASP A 66 12.86 -3.79 15.30
C ASP A 66 12.75 -4.75 16.49
N ILE A 67 12.86 -4.23 17.72
CA ILE A 67 12.56 -4.96 18.95
C ILE A 67 11.16 -4.57 19.40
N ASP A 68 10.21 -5.48 19.19
CA ASP A 68 8.81 -5.30 19.59
C ASP A 68 8.59 -5.87 21.01
N LEU A 69 8.33 -5.00 21.99
CA LEU A 69 7.97 -5.38 23.35
C LEU A 69 6.52 -5.02 23.64
N PHE A 70 5.72 -6.03 23.93
CA PHE A 70 4.31 -5.87 24.26
C PHE A 70 4.13 -5.94 25.77
N VAL A 71 3.54 -4.89 26.35
CA VAL A 71 3.20 -4.82 27.77
C VAL A 71 1.74 -5.18 27.93
N ARG A 72 1.48 -6.36 28.47
CA ARG A 72 0.14 -6.93 28.61
C ARG A 72 -0.44 -6.57 29.97
N PHE A 73 -1.58 -5.90 29.96
CA PHE A 73 -2.33 -5.51 31.15
C PHE A 73 -3.60 -6.35 31.29
N ASP A 74 -4.15 -6.44 32.51
CA ASP A 74 -5.43 -7.14 32.74
C ASP A 74 -6.53 -6.69 31.75
N ALA A 75 -7.32 -7.64 31.24
CA ALA A 75 -8.38 -7.37 30.26
C ALA A 75 -9.51 -6.46 30.77
N ASP A 76 -9.66 -6.34 32.10
CA ASP A 76 -10.64 -5.45 32.74
C ASP A 76 -10.17 -3.99 32.84
N LEU A 77 -8.89 -3.71 32.54
CA LEU A 77 -8.34 -2.36 32.55
C LEU A 77 -9.03 -1.52 31.47
N ASP A 78 -9.41 -0.29 31.79
CA ASP A 78 -10.04 0.55 30.77
C ASP A 78 -9.00 1.10 29.79
N ARG A 79 -9.47 1.54 28.61
CA ARG A 79 -8.61 2.05 27.55
C ARG A 79 -7.77 3.26 27.98
N ALA A 80 -8.33 4.17 28.79
CA ALA A 80 -7.60 5.36 29.21
C ALA A 80 -6.47 4.99 30.19
N GLU A 81 -6.73 4.05 31.09
CA GLU A 81 -5.73 3.49 32.00
C GLU A 81 -4.65 2.69 31.25
N LEU A 82 -5.01 1.91 30.22
CA LEU A 82 -4.06 1.21 29.35
C LEU A 82 -3.10 2.19 28.67
N GLU A 83 -3.63 3.28 28.12
CA GLU A 83 -2.84 4.32 27.47
C GLU A 83 -1.93 5.04 28.47
N GLU A 84 -2.45 5.42 29.64
CA GLU A 84 -1.67 6.09 30.69
C GLU A 84 -0.51 5.21 31.19
N TYR A 85 -0.80 3.96 31.58
CA TYR A 85 0.21 3.05 32.13
C TYR A 85 1.17 2.54 31.07
N GLY A 86 0.67 2.27 29.86
CA GLY A 86 1.49 1.89 28.71
C GLY A 86 2.54 2.94 28.36
N LEU A 87 2.13 4.21 28.24
CA LEU A 87 3.06 5.31 27.98
C LEU A 87 4.02 5.55 29.15
N ALA A 88 3.55 5.42 30.39
CA ALA A 88 4.41 5.54 31.56
C ALA A 88 5.55 4.51 31.57
N VAL A 89 5.24 3.24 31.24
CA VAL A 89 6.25 2.18 31.09
C VAL A 89 7.16 2.48 29.90
N GLY A 90 6.58 2.86 28.76
CA GLY A 90 7.32 3.20 27.55
C GLY A 90 8.39 4.27 27.79
N HIS A 91 8.01 5.40 28.40
CA HIS A 91 8.92 6.51 28.73
C HIS A 91 9.93 6.16 29.83
N ALA A 92 9.59 5.24 30.74
CA ALA A 92 10.54 4.75 31.74
C ALA A 92 11.64 3.88 31.12
N VAL A 93 11.28 3.04 30.14
CA VAL A 93 12.21 2.11 29.47
C VAL A 93 13.03 2.83 28.38
N LEU A 94 12.39 3.75 27.64
CA LEU A 94 12.97 4.57 26.58
C LEU A 94 12.80 6.07 26.91
N PRO A 95 13.66 6.66 27.75
CA PRO A 95 13.52 8.06 28.18
C PRO A 95 13.61 9.09 27.05
N ASP A 96 14.32 8.74 25.97
CA ASP A 96 14.48 9.58 24.77
C ASP A 96 13.48 9.17 23.66
N GLY A 97 12.55 8.26 23.95
CA GLY A 97 11.53 7.81 23.02
C GLY A 97 10.46 8.87 22.76
N HIS A 98 9.74 8.72 21.65
CA HIS A 98 8.59 9.55 21.30
C HIS A 98 7.34 8.69 21.17
N GLU A 99 6.19 9.34 21.31
CA GLU A 99 4.90 8.68 21.20
C GLU A 99 4.49 8.57 19.73
N GLU A 100 4.09 7.38 19.30
CA GLU A 100 3.46 7.12 18.01
C GLU A 100 2.05 6.57 18.22
N TYR A 101 1.24 6.62 17.17
CA TYR A 101 -0.17 6.24 17.25
C TYR A 101 -0.52 5.21 16.18
N ALA A 102 -1.00 4.04 16.62
CA ALA A 102 -1.63 3.04 15.77
C ALA A 102 -3.11 2.90 16.16
N GLU A 103 -3.48 1.86 16.91
CA GLU A 103 -4.81 1.74 17.52
C GLU A 103 -4.89 2.43 18.88
N HIS A 104 -3.78 2.37 19.62
CA HIS A 104 -3.51 3.08 20.86
C HIS A 104 -2.11 3.74 20.74
N PRO A 105 -1.83 4.81 21.51
CA PRO A 105 -0.48 5.35 21.64
C PRO A 105 0.52 4.30 22.15
N TYR A 106 1.72 4.31 21.59
CA TYR A 106 2.86 3.49 22.04
C TYR A 106 4.14 4.33 22.03
N VAL A 107 5.18 3.87 22.71
CA VAL A 107 6.47 4.57 22.74
C VAL A 107 7.42 3.89 21.78
N LYS A 108 7.96 4.68 20.84
CA LYS A 108 9.01 4.28 19.92
C LYS A 108 10.31 4.96 20.31
N GLY A 109 11.43 4.25 20.21
CA GLY A 109 12.74 4.83 20.46
C GLY A 109 13.86 3.97 19.91
N ASN A 110 15.10 4.35 20.26
CA ASN A 110 16.29 3.60 19.85
C ASN A 110 17.07 3.14 21.09
N TYR A 111 17.59 1.91 21.05
CA TYR A 111 18.44 1.35 22.09
C TYR A 111 19.62 0.59 21.47
N GLU A 112 20.85 1.07 21.72
CA GLU A 112 22.09 0.46 21.20
C GLU A 112 22.11 0.27 19.66
N GLY A 113 21.42 1.15 18.93
CA GLY A 113 21.29 1.11 17.48
C GLY A 113 20.21 0.15 16.96
N PHE A 114 19.32 -0.33 17.84
CA PHE A 114 18.10 -1.04 17.46
C PHE A 114 16.89 -0.13 17.66
N ASP A 115 15.96 -0.16 16.72
CA ASP A 115 14.67 0.49 16.90
C ASP A 115 13.80 -0.37 17.82
N VAL A 116 13.07 0.26 18.72
CA VAL A 116 12.32 -0.41 19.78
C VAL A 116 10.93 0.18 19.85
N ASP A 117 9.93 -0.69 19.80
CA ASP A 117 8.53 -0.35 19.97
C ASP A 117 8.00 -0.99 21.27
N LEU A 118 7.49 -0.15 22.18
CA LEU A 118 6.88 -0.57 23.44
C LEU A 118 5.37 -0.34 23.38
N VAL A 119 4.64 -1.43 23.14
CA VAL A 119 3.23 -1.40 22.78
C VAL A 119 2.37 -1.94 23.94
N PRO A 120 1.46 -1.14 24.51
CA PRO A 120 0.52 -1.65 25.50
C PRO A 120 -0.62 -2.44 24.85
N CYS A 121 -1.03 -3.54 25.47
CA CYS A 121 -2.18 -4.33 25.03
C CYS A 121 -2.89 -5.03 26.20
N HIS A 122 -4.06 -5.62 25.94
CA HIS A 122 -4.78 -6.42 26.92
C HIS A 122 -4.34 -7.89 26.89
N ASP A 123 -4.17 -8.48 28.08
CA ASP A 123 -4.01 -9.92 28.26
C ASP A 123 -5.39 -10.60 28.22
N VAL A 124 -5.85 -10.91 27.02
CA VAL A 124 -7.12 -11.64 26.82
C VAL A 124 -6.87 -13.16 26.81
N GLU A 125 -7.87 -13.95 27.22
CA GLU A 125 -7.73 -15.41 27.29
C GLU A 125 -7.79 -16.07 25.90
N THR A 126 -8.57 -15.49 24.97
CA THR A 126 -8.71 -15.99 23.60
C THR A 126 -8.71 -14.86 22.58
N ALA A 127 -8.26 -15.16 21.37
CA ALA A 127 -8.36 -14.23 20.24
C ALA A 127 -9.82 -13.94 19.80
N GLY A 128 -10.84 -14.59 20.39
CA GLY A 128 -12.24 -14.18 20.22
C GLY A 128 -12.67 -13.02 21.12
N ASP A 129 -11.92 -12.76 22.19
CA ASP A 129 -12.24 -11.78 23.24
C ASP A 129 -11.49 -10.45 23.05
N LEU A 130 -10.84 -10.27 21.90
CA LEU A 130 -9.99 -9.11 21.60
C LEU A 130 -10.76 -7.80 21.71
N VAL A 131 -10.12 -6.81 22.32
CA VAL A 131 -10.62 -5.43 22.39
C VAL A 131 -10.08 -4.63 21.20
N SER A 132 -8.86 -4.94 20.76
CA SER A 132 -8.12 -4.28 19.69
C SER A 132 -7.47 -5.27 18.72
N ALA A 133 -7.05 -4.82 17.54
CA ALA A 133 -6.24 -5.62 16.63
C ALA A 133 -4.84 -5.91 17.18
N VAL A 134 -4.31 -5.04 18.06
CA VAL A 134 -3.01 -5.16 18.70
C VAL A 134 -2.96 -6.35 19.67
N ASP A 135 -4.07 -6.65 20.35
CA ASP A 135 -4.20 -7.77 21.29
C ASP A 135 -3.99 -9.15 20.63
N ARG A 136 -4.03 -9.24 19.29
CA ARG A 136 -3.77 -10.49 18.55
C ARG A 136 -2.30 -10.86 18.48
N THR A 137 -1.43 -9.86 18.48
CA THR A 137 -0.01 -10.05 18.19
C THR A 137 0.66 -11.07 19.11
N PRO A 138 0.38 -11.11 20.44
CA PRO A 138 0.90 -12.17 21.31
C PRO A 138 0.45 -13.59 20.91
N PHE A 139 -0.78 -13.77 20.45
CA PHE A 139 -1.27 -15.08 19.98
C PHE A 139 -0.62 -15.50 18.67
N HIS A 140 -0.42 -14.55 17.75
CA HIS A 140 0.31 -14.80 16.50
C HIS A 140 1.74 -15.25 16.77
N ASP A 141 2.40 -14.57 17.70
CA ASP A 141 3.75 -14.93 18.12
C ASP A 141 3.77 -16.33 18.75
N ALA A 142 2.91 -16.59 19.74
CA ALA A 142 2.84 -17.88 20.40
C ALA A 142 2.56 -19.03 19.41
N TYR A 143 1.67 -18.81 18.44
CA TYR A 143 1.35 -19.80 17.41
C TYR A 143 2.56 -20.17 16.55
N LEU A 144 3.28 -19.16 16.05
CA LEU A 144 4.42 -19.32 15.16
C LEU A 144 5.67 -19.77 15.88
N SER A 145 5.99 -19.19 17.04
CA SER A 145 7.15 -19.55 17.87
C SER A 145 7.13 -21.02 18.31
N ALA A 146 5.94 -21.61 18.44
CA ALA A 146 5.79 -23.03 18.75
C ALA A 146 6.02 -23.97 17.54
N ARG A 147 6.05 -23.45 16.31
CA ARG A 147 6.00 -24.23 15.07
C ARG A 147 7.14 -23.94 14.09
N LEU A 148 7.73 -22.75 14.13
CA LEU A 148 8.89 -22.38 13.32
C LEU A 148 10.16 -22.92 13.98
N ASP A 149 10.92 -23.73 13.25
CA ASP A 149 12.30 -24.05 13.58
C ASP A 149 13.27 -23.10 12.86
N ASP A 150 14.57 -23.24 13.15
CA ASP A 150 15.61 -22.37 12.59
C ASP A 150 15.67 -22.45 11.04
N ASP A 151 15.34 -23.61 10.45
CA ASP A 151 15.36 -23.83 9.01
C ASP A 151 14.18 -23.12 8.33
N LEU A 152 12.96 -23.28 8.87
CA LEU A 152 11.78 -22.54 8.40
C LEU A 152 11.91 -21.04 8.62
N ALA A 153 12.49 -20.61 9.74
CA ALA A 153 12.74 -19.20 10.00
C ALA A 153 13.69 -18.60 8.95
N ALA A 154 14.75 -19.32 8.58
CA ALA A 154 15.64 -18.89 7.49
C ALA A 154 14.94 -18.83 6.13
N ASP A 155 14.01 -19.75 5.85
CA ASP A 155 13.19 -19.72 4.64
C ASP A 155 12.18 -18.57 4.63
N VAL A 156 11.65 -18.16 5.79
CA VAL A 156 10.84 -16.94 5.91
C VAL A 156 11.67 -15.71 5.54
N VAL A 157 12.91 -15.59 6.03
CA VAL A 157 13.79 -14.45 5.68
C VAL A 157 14.02 -14.41 4.17
N LEU A 158 14.25 -15.57 3.55
CA LEU A 158 14.42 -15.70 2.10
C LEU A 158 13.15 -15.30 1.34
N ALA A 159 11.97 -15.71 1.82
CA ALA A 159 10.68 -15.32 1.26
C ALA A 159 10.44 -13.81 1.36
N LYS A 160 10.75 -13.20 2.51
CA LYS A 160 10.66 -11.74 2.70
C LYS A 160 11.61 -11.01 1.75
N ALA A 161 12.86 -11.46 1.61
CA ALA A 161 13.82 -10.88 0.69
C ALA A 161 13.35 -10.98 -0.78
N PHE A 162 12.78 -12.12 -1.17
CA PHE A 162 12.20 -12.30 -2.51
C PHE A 162 11.04 -11.33 -2.75
N LEU A 163 10.09 -11.26 -1.81
CA LEU A 163 8.94 -10.37 -1.89
C LEU A 163 9.36 -8.89 -1.93
N LYS A 164 10.40 -8.50 -1.17
CA LYS A 164 11.00 -7.16 -1.24
C LYS A 164 11.63 -6.90 -2.60
N GLY A 165 12.42 -7.84 -3.11
CA GLY A 165 13.10 -7.71 -4.41
C GLY A 165 12.13 -7.50 -5.57
N ILE A 166 11.00 -8.20 -5.56
CA ILE A 166 9.95 -8.04 -6.58
C ILE A 166 8.97 -6.90 -6.27
N GLY A 167 9.13 -6.14 -5.17
CA GLY A 167 8.23 -5.05 -4.81
C GLY A 167 6.80 -5.50 -4.48
N ALA A 168 6.65 -6.63 -3.79
CA ALA A 168 5.37 -7.18 -3.33
C ALA A 168 5.31 -7.36 -1.79
N TYR A 169 6.33 -6.92 -1.05
CA TYR A 169 6.36 -6.98 0.42
C TYR A 169 5.82 -5.70 1.05
N GLY A 170 4.97 -5.83 2.06
CA GLY A 170 4.33 -4.71 2.78
C GLY A 170 2.82 -4.75 2.65
N SER A 171 2.11 -4.70 3.77
CA SER A 171 0.64 -4.74 3.84
C SER A 171 -0.01 -3.39 4.12
N ASP A 172 0.75 -2.31 3.96
CA ASP A 172 0.23 -0.95 3.94
C ASP A 172 -0.67 -0.75 2.71
N LEU A 173 -1.59 0.21 2.79
CA LEU A 173 -2.57 0.45 1.72
C LEU A 173 -1.95 1.14 0.50
N ARG A 174 -0.68 1.54 0.53
CA ARG A 174 0.06 1.96 -0.66
C ARG A 174 0.53 0.77 -1.48
N THR A 175 1.12 -0.22 -0.81
CA THR A 175 1.74 -1.40 -1.42
C THR A 175 0.70 -2.47 -1.74
N GLU A 176 -0.26 -2.74 -0.83
CA GLU A 176 -1.26 -3.81 -0.95
C GLU A 176 -0.61 -5.19 -1.21
N GLY A 177 0.50 -5.47 -0.52
CA GLY A 177 1.35 -6.65 -0.71
C GLY A 177 1.25 -7.68 0.43
N PHE A 178 2.28 -8.52 0.53
CA PHE A 178 2.38 -9.58 1.53
C PHE A 178 2.89 -9.03 2.86
N SER A 179 2.13 -9.22 3.95
CA SER A 179 2.60 -8.92 5.30
C SER A 179 3.66 -9.92 5.79
N GLY A 180 4.43 -9.55 6.80
CA GLY A 180 5.36 -10.47 7.46
C GLY A 180 4.66 -11.70 8.02
N TYR A 181 3.52 -11.51 8.69
CA TYR A 181 2.72 -12.59 9.25
C TYR A 181 2.13 -13.52 8.18
N LEU A 182 1.60 -12.97 7.07
CA LEU A 182 1.14 -13.76 5.92
C LEU A 182 2.26 -14.62 5.34
N THR A 183 3.45 -14.03 5.20
CA THR A 183 4.63 -14.72 4.67
C THR A 183 5.05 -15.88 5.58
N GLU A 184 5.05 -15.65 6.90
CA GLU A 184 5.36 -16.68 7.91
C GLU A 184 4.38 -17.85 7.85
N LEU A 185 3.07 -17.58 7.78
CA LEU A 185 2.05 -18.61 7.66
C LEU A 185 2.18 -19.43 6.37
N LEU A 186 2.40 -18.78 5.23
CA LEU A 186 2.52 -19.48 3.94
C LEU A 186 3.78 -20.37 3.88
N VAL A 187 4.91 -19.90 4.40
CA VAL A 187 6.14 -20.69 4.48
C VAL A 187 5.96 -21.89 5.42
N LEU A 188 5.32 -21.67 6.58
CA LEU A 188 5.03 -22.74 7.53
C LEU A 188 4.10 -23.79 6.93
N GLU A 189 2.97 -23.36 6.34
CA GLU A 189 1.94 -24.23 5.75
C GLU A 189 2.48 -25.08 4.61
N LEU A 190 3.31 -24.49 3.73
CA LEU A 190 3.88 -25.18 2.57
C LEU A 190 5.21 -25.88 2.86
N GLY A 191 5.80 -25.68 4.04
CA GLY A 191 7.01 -26.35 4.48
C GLY A 191 8.31 -25.80 3.89
N GLY A 192 8.40 -24.48 3.67
CA GLY A 192 9.61 -23.79 3.23
C GLY A 192 9.42 -22.86 2.04
N PHE A 193 10.48 -22.12 1.70
CA PHE A 193 10.47 -21.13 0.61
C PHE A 193 10.35 -21.80 -0.77
N VAL A 194 11.12 -22.86 -1.02
CA VAL A 194 11.09 -23.57 -2.32
C VAL A 194 9.70 -24.20 -2.56
N PRO A 195 9.11 -24.96 -1.61
CA PRO A 195 7.74 -25.43 -1.75
C PRO A 195 6.71 -24.31 -1.98
N LEU A 196 6.88 -23.17 -1.32
CA LEU A 196 6.01 -22.00 -1.52
C LEU A 196 6.04 -21.51 -2.97
N VAL A 197 7.22 -21.25 -3.55
CA VAL A 197 7.31 -20.78 -4.95
C VAL A 197 6.90 -21.87 -5.97
N GLU A 198 7.16 -23.14 -5.66
CA GLU A 198 6.71 -24.28 -6.48
C GLU A 198 5.19 -24.42 -6.49
N SER A 199 4.54 -24.16 -5.36
CA SER A 199 3.08 -24.12 -5.23
C SER A 199 2.49 -22.92 -5.98
N ALA A 200 3.06 -21.72 -5.74
CA ALA A 200 2.59 -20.46 -6.28
C ALA A 200 2.59 -20.38 -7.81
N ARG A 201 3.54 -21.04 -8.48
CA ARG A 201 3.64 -21.06 -9.95
C ARG A 201 2.37 -21.57 -10.65
N SER A 202 1.53 -22.32 -9.94
CA SER A 202 0.30 -22.97 -10.44
C SER A 202 -0.98 -22.53 -9.75
N TRP A 203 -0.94 -21.50 -8.91
CA TRP A 203 -2.15 -20.96 -8.27
C TRP A 203 -3.20 -20.49 -9.28
N HIS A 204 -4.46 -20.80 -8.97
CA HIS A 204 -5.65 -20.37 -9.72
C HIS A 204 -6.59 -19.67 -8.74
N PRO A 205 -6.49 -18.34 -8.59
CA PRO A 205 -7.34 -17.58 -7.66
C PRO A 205 -8.85 -17.83 -7.89
N PRO A 206 -9.65 -17.92 -6.81
CA PRO A 206 -9.22 -17.82 -5.41
C PRO A 206 -8.45 -19.07 -4.95
N VAL A 207 -7.42 -18.86 -4.12
CA VAL A 207 -6.67 -19.93 -3.43
C VAL A 207 -6.91 -19.81 -1.94
N GLU A 208 -7.19 -20.92 -1.26
CA GLU A 208 -7.55 -20.93 0.16
C GLU A 208 -6.61 -21.82 0.97
N PHE A 209 -6.14 -21.29 2.10
CA PHE A 209 -5.41 -22.01 3.14
C PHE A 209 -6.15 -21.81 4.47
N ASP A 210 -6.48 -22.91 5.13
CA ASP A 210 -7.09 -22.95 6.45
C ASP A 210 -6.30 -23.93 7.33
N PRO A 211 -5.18 -23.47 7.95
CA PRO A 211 -4.24 -24.34 8.65
C PRO A 211 -4.87 -25.14 9.79
N GLU A 212 -5.87 -24.56 10.47
CA GLU A 212 -6.56 -25.18 11.62
C GLU A 212 -7.92 -25.79 11.23
N GLY A 213 -8.37 -25.63 9.97
CA GLY A 213 -9.63 -26.18 9.48
C GLY A 213 -10.86 -25.59 10.16
N HIS A 214 -10.78 -24.33 10.58
CA HIS A 214 -11.73 -23.68 11.49
C HIS A 214 -12.48 -22.49 10.88
N ALA A 215 -12.37 -22.23 9.58
CA ALA A 215 -13.00 -21.10 8.92
C ALA A 215 -14.51 -20.97 9.24
N GLU A 216 -14.91 -19.81 9.75
CA GLU A 216 -16.33 -19.49 10.01
C GLU A 216 -16.97 -18.64 8.90
N ARG A 217 -16.14 -18.09 8.00
CA ARG A 217 -16.56 -17.18 6.93
C ARG A 217 -15.95 -17.57 5.59
N THR A 218 -16.65 -17.24 4.52
CA THR A 218 -16.13 -17.27 3.15
C THR A 218 -15.67 -15.89 2.73
N PHE A 219 -14.61 -15.81 1.95
CA PHE A 219 -14.03 -14.57 1.45
C PHE A 219 -14.00 -14.60 -0.08
N GLU A 220 -14.01 -13.42 -0.72
CA GLU A 220 -13.97 -13.29 -2.18
C GLU A 220 -12.58 -12.84 -2.68
N ASP A 221 -11.60 -12.78 -1.77
CA ASP A 221 -10.23 -12.36 -2.03
C ASP A 221 -9.49 -13.37 -2.91
N PRO A 222 -8.51 -12.92 -3.73
CA PRO A 222 -7.79 -13.80 -4.63
C PRO A 222 -6.89 -14.82 -3.89
N LEU A 223 -6.47 -14.50 -2.66
CA LEU A 223 -5.84 -15.40 -1.72
C LEU A 223 -6.55 -15.27 -0.37
N VAL A 224 -6.92 -16.41 0.20
CA VAL A 224 -7.51 -16.52 1.53
C VAL A 224 -6.56 -17.33 2.39
N VAL A 225 -6.07 -16.74 3.47
CA VAL A 225 -5.34 -17.45 4.53
C VAL A 225 -6.08 -17.17 5.82
N VAL A 226 -6.81 -18.18 6.31
CA VAL A 226 -7.56 -18.07 7.56
C VAL A 226 -6.57 -17.93 8.70
N ASP A 227 -6.77 -16.93 9.55
CA ASP A 227 -5.91 -16.70 10.70
C ASP A 227 -6.08 -17.86 11.69
N PRO A 228 -5.02 -18.62 12.02
CA PRO A 228 -5.13 -19.78 12.91
C PRO A 228 -5.57 -19.40 14.34
N THR A 229 -5.52 -18.12 14.68
CA THR A 229 -6.00 -17.59 15.97
C THR A 229 -7.40 -16.99 15.88
N ASP A 230 -7.89 -16.65 14.68
CA ASP A 230 -9.19 -16.00 14.46
C ASP A 230 -9.89 -16.58 13.20
N PRO A 231 -10.90 -17.46 13.37
CA PRO A 231 -11.56 -18.13 12.26
C PRO A 231 -12.39 -17.19 11.36
N THR A 232 -12.56 -15.92 11.75
CA THR A 232 -13.34 -14.91 11.02
C THR A 232 -12.48 -13.96 10.19
N ARG A 233 -11.14 -14.11 10.25
CA ARG A 233 -10.17 -13.20 9.64
C ARG A 233 -9.43 -13.86 8.47
N ASN A 234 -9.39 -13.14 7.34
CA ASN A 234 -8.44 -13.41 6.27
C ASN A 234 -7.16 -12.59 6.48
N VAL A 235 -6.03 -13.25 6.69
CA VAL A 235 -4.71 -12.59 6.85
C VAL A 235 -4.26 -11.89 5.56
N ALA A 236 -4.73 -12.35 4.41
CA ALA A 236 -4.39 -11.81 3.09
C ALA A 236 -5.37 -10.73 2.59
N ALA A 237 -6.26 -10.19 3.43
CA ALA A 237 -7.32 -9.26 3.02
C ALA A 237 -6.83 -7.97 2.32
N VAL A 238 -5.59 -7.52 2.58
CA VAL A 238 -5.00 -6.33 1.95
C VAL A 238 -4.23 -6.67 0.67
N LEU A 239 -3.93 -7.95 0.41
CA LEU A 239 -3.15 -8.36 -0.75
C LEU A 239 -3.94 -8.16 -2.05
N SER A 240 -3.46 -7.25 -2.91
CA SER A 240 -4.08 -7.02 -4.21
C SER A 240 -3.91 -8.20 -5.16
N ALA A 241 -4.88 -8.39 -6.06
CA ALA A 241 -4.77 -9.36 -7.15
C ALA A 241 -3.53 -9.13 -8.03
N THR A 242 -3.11 -7.86 -8.19
CA THR A 242 -1.89 -7.49 -8.93
C THR A 242 -0.64 -8.04 -8.24
N ASN A 243 -0.48 -7.85 -6.94
CA ASN A 243 0.70 -8.35 -6.22
C ASN A 243 0.71 -9.88 -6.10
N LEU A 244 -0.46 -10.52 -5.97
CA LEU A 244 -0.54 -11.98 -6.04
C LEU A 244 -0.09 -12.51 -7.42
N ALA A 245 -0.54 -11.87 -8.50
CA ALA A 245 -0.14 -12.21 -9.86
C ALA A 245 1.35 -11.94 -10.10
N ARG A 246 1.89 -10.84 -9.55
CA ARG A 246 3.32 -10.52 -9.57
C ARG A 246 4.14 -11.61 -8.88
N PHE A 247 3.76 -12.00 -7.67
CA PHE A 247 4.42 -13.08 -6.95
C PHE A 247 4.41 -14.38 -7.76
N GLN A 248 3.28 -14.75 -8.36
CA GLN A 248 3.20 -15.92 -9.24
C GLN A 248 4.11 -15.80 -10.48
N HIS A 249 4.19 -14.61 -11.11
CA HIS A 249 5.07 -14.38 -12.26
C HIS A 249 6.52 -14.62 -11.89
N TYR A 250 7.00 -13.97 -10.84
CA TYR A 250 8.39 -14.08 -10.42
C TYR A 250 8.72 -15.44 -9.80
N ALA A 251 7.76 -16.15 -9.19
CA ALA A 251 7.94 -17.54 -8.79
C ALA A 251 8.24 -18.44 -10.00
N ARG A 252 7.54 -18.24 -11.13
CA ARG A 252 7.84 -18.94 -12.39
C ARG A 252 9.21 -18.55 -12.95
N GLU A 253 9.56 -17.28 -12.89
CA GLU A 253 10.87 -16.78 -13.35
C GLU A 253 12.01 -17.37 -12.54
N LEU A 254 11.95 -17.30 -11.20
CA LEU A 254 12.95 -17.85 -10.29
C LEU A 254 13.18 -19.34 -10.54
N LEU A 255 12.11 -20.11 -10.74
CA LEU A 255 12.21 -21.55 -11.01
C LEU A 255 12.77 -21.87 -12.40
N ALA A 256 12.54 -21.00 -13.39
CA ALA A 256 13.01 -21.19 -14.76
C ALA A 256 14.46 -20.71 -14.97
N ALA A 257 14.82 -19.58 -14.38
CA ALA A 257 16.12 -18.93 -14.48
C ALA A 257 16.49 -18.27 -13.13
N PRO A 258 17.03 -19.05 -12.17
CA PRO A 258 17.38 -18.53 -10.85
C PRO A 258 18.37 -17.34 -10.93
N SER A 259 18.07 -16.26 -10.20
CA SER A 259 18.89 -15.05 -10.18
C SER A 259 18.82 -14.36 -8.82
N GLU A 260 19.96 -13.84 -8.35
CA GLU A 260 20.06 -13.07 -7.09
C GLU A 260 19.35 -11.72 -7.19
N ALA A 261 19.25 -11.15 -8.40
CA ALA A 261 18.59 -9.87 -8.64
C ALA A 261 17.08 -9.89 -8.29
N LEU A 262 16.45 -11.08 -8.24
CA LEU A 262 15.05 -11.22 -7.82
C LEU A 262 14.84 -11.01 -6.31
N PHE A 263 15.93 -10.92 -5.54
CA PHE A 263 15.91 -10.69 -4.10
C PHE A 263 16.43 -9.30 -3.73
N GLU A 264 16.64 -8.44 -4.73
CA GLU A 264 17.14 -7.07 -4.57
C GLU A 264 16.11 -6.09 -5.15
N PRO A 265 15.67 -5.07 -4.40
CA PRO A 265 14.75 -4.08 -4.92
C PRO A 265 15.34 -3.37 -6.14
N ASP A 266 14.56 -3.27 -7.22
CA ASP A 266 14.96 -2.46 -8.37
C ASP A 266 14.57 -0.99 -8.14
N GLU A 267 15.58 -0.14 -8.03
CA GLU A 267 15.42 1.30 -7.91
C GLU A 267 15.87 2.00 -9.20
N PRO A 268 15.00 2.08 -10.22
CA PRO A 268 15.39 2.71 -11.47
C PRO A 268 15.58 4.22 -11.29
N GLU A 269 16.54 4.78 -12.04
CA GLU A 269 16.77 6.22 -12.06
C GLU A 269 15.49 6.97 -12.43
N PRO A 270 15.18 8.09 -11.75
CA PRO A 270 14.00 8.89 -12.08
C PRO A 270 14.07 9.35 -13.54
N LEU A 271 12.91 9.39 -14.21
CA LEU A 271 12.81 10.01 -15.52
C LEU A 271 13.12 11.51 -15.42
N ASP A 272 13.93 12.02 -16.35
CA ASP A 272 14.08 13.45 -16.58
C ASP A 272 13.01 13.98 -17.58
N PRO A 273 12.85 15.31 -17.71
CA PRO A 273 11.87 15.88 -18.64
C PRO A 273 12.07 15.50 -20.12
N GLU A 274 13.31 15.29 -20.57
CA GLU A 274 13.61 14.93 -21.96
C GLU A 274 13.19 13.47 -22.22
N GLU A 275 13.49 12.57 -21.28
CA GLU A 275 13.04 11.19 -21.34
C GLU A 275 11.51 11.07 -21.35
N VAL A 276 10.81 11.83 -20.50
CA VAL A 276 9.33 11.87 -20.53
C VAL A 276 8.83 12.26 -21.92
N ARG A 277 9.37 13.33 -22.52
CA ARG A 277 8.97 13.74 -23.88
C ARG A 277 9.25 12.63 -24.92
N ALA A 278 10.38 11.95 -24.81
CA ALA A 278 10.69 10.81 -25.69
C ALA A 278 9.69 9.65 -25.54
N HIS A 279 9.11 9.44 -24.35
CA HIS A 279 7.99 8.50 -24.17
C HIS A 279 6.73 8.98 -24.88
N LEU A 280 6.38 10.27 -24.76
CA LEU A 280 5.19 10.84 -25.42
C LEU A 280 5.30 10.73 -26.94
N ASP A 281 6.42 11.16 -27.51
CA ASP A 281 6.68 11.11 -28.95
C ASP A 281 6.60 9.68 -29.51
N ARG A 282 7.14 8.71 -28.76
CA ARG A 282 7.12 7.30 -29.17
C ARG A 282 5.71 6.70 -29.14
N ARG A 283 4.87 7.14 -28.20
CA ARG A 283 3.53 6.57 -27.99
C ARG A 283 2.47 7.27 -28.84
N GLY A 284 2.67 8.56 -29.16
CA GLY A 284 1.70 9.36 -29.91
C GLY A 284 0.39 9.61 -29.15
N THR A 285 0.39 9.37 -27.84
CA THR A 285 -0.71 9.59 -26.90
C THR A 285 -0.55 10.93 -26.22
N THR A 286 -1.64 11.47 -25.66
CA THR A 286 -1.61 12.74 -24.93
C THR A 286 -2.00 12.48 -23.48
N PRO A 287 -1.03 12.44 -22.55
CA PRO A 287 -1.34 12.29 -21.14
C PRO A 287 -1.88 13.58 -20.53
N VAL A 288 -2.53 13.42 -19.39
CA VAL A 288 -2.97 14.49 -18.51
C VAL A 288 -2.53 14.21 -17.08
N ALA A 289 -2.28 15.26 -16.32
CA ALA A 289 -2.05 15.17 -14.89
C ALA A 289 -2.85 16.25 -14.18
N VAL A 290 -3.61 15.84 -13.16
CA VAL A 290 -4.24 16.75 -12.21
C VAL A 290 -3.40 16.76 -10.94
N VAL A 291 -2.85 17.90 -10.59
CA VAL A 291 -1.83 18.05 -9.54
C VAL A 291 -2.37 18.95 -8.42
N PHE A 292 -2.17 18.57 -7.16
CA PHE A 292 -2.61 19.33 -6.00
C PHE A 292 -1.73 19.02 -4.77
N ASP A 293 -1.82 19.84 -3.73
CA ASP A 293 -1.19 19.57 -2.44
C ASP A 293 -1.93 18.42 -1.73
N ALA A 294 -1.23 17.34 -1.44
CA ALA A 294 -1.81 16.21 -0.74
C ALA A 294 -2.20 16.61 0.69
N PRO A 295 -3.33 16.10 1.22
CA PRO A 295 -3.68 16.33 2.62
C PRO A 295 -2.60 15.75 3.55
N ASP A 296 -2.34 16.44 4.66
CA ASP A 296 -1.37 16.02 5.68
C ASP A 296 -1.95 14.89 6.54
N VAL A 297 -1.96 13.69 5.96
CA VAL A 297 -2.43 12.44 6.58
C VAL A 297 -1.46 11.31 6.26
N VAL A 298 -1.51 10.23 7.05
CA VAL A 298 -0.68 9.04 6.83
C VAL A 298 -1.01 8.34 5.51
N ASP A 299 -0.04 7.63 4.93
CA ASP A 299 -0.19 6.93 3.64
C ASP A 299 -1.42 6.01 3.60
N ASP A 300 -1.72 5.30 4.69
CA ASP A 300 -2.89 4.41 4.77
C ASP A 300 -4.24 5.14 4.67
N GLN A 301 -4.29 6.43 5.02
CA GLN A 301 -5.46 7.27 4.77
C GLN A 301 -5.40 7.92 3.39
N LEU A 302 -4.20 8.31 2.94
CA LEU A 302 -4.01 9.05 1.68
C LEU A 302 -4.28 8.18 0.44
N TRP A 303 -3.67 7.00 0.35
CA TRP A 303 -3.68 6.18 -0.87
C TRP A 303 -5.08 5.69 -1.28
N PRO A 304 -5.94 5.20 -0.38
CA PRO A 304 -7.33 4.87 -0.73
C PRO A 304 -8.10 6.07 -1.30
N GLN A 305 -7.84 7.27 -0.78
CA GLN A 305 -8.47 8.49 -1.27
C GLN A 305 -7.96 8.90 -2.63
N LEU A 306 -6.65 8.81 -2.87
CA LEU A 306 -6.07 9.08 -4.18
C LEU A 306 -6.58 8.09 -5.24
N ARG A 307 -6.71 6.79 -4.92
CA ARG A 307 -7.28 5.79 -5.82
C ARG A 307 -8.74 6.09 -6.14
N ARG A 308 -9.56 6.38 -5.12
CA ARG A 308 -10.95 6.76 -5.31
C ARG A 308 -11.09 8.00 -6.20
N SER A 309 -10.29 9.04 -5.94
CA SER A 309 -10.27 10.25 -6.77
C SER A 309 -9.82 9.96 -8.19
N LEU A 310 -8.81 9.10 -8.38
CA LEU A 310 -8.38 8.66 -9.71
C LEU A 310 -9.52 7.96 -10.46
N ASP A 311 -10.23 7.04 -9.81
CA ASP A 311 -11.35 6.31 -10.40
C ASP A 311 -12.49 7.26 -10.79
N GLY A 312 -12.80 8.25 -9.94
CA GLY A 312 -13.77 9.31 -10.24
C GLY A 312 -13.38 10.12 -11.47
N ILE A 313 -12.11 10.53 -11.56
CA ILE A 313 -11.59 11.29 -12.71
C ILE A 313 -11.57 10.44 -13.98
N VAL A 314 -11.14 9.17 -13.90
CA VAL A 314 -11.16 8.23 -15.03
C VAL A 314 -12.59 8.00 -15.51
N GLY A 315 -13.54 7.80 -14.59
CA GLY A 315 -14.96 7.69 -14.91
C GLY A 315 -15.46 8.91 -15.67
N GLY A 316 -15.24 10.10 -15.12
CA GLY A 316 -15.66 11.34 -15.77
C GLY A 316 -14.96 11.60 -17.12
N LEU A 317 -13.68 11.26 -17.28
CA LEU A 317 -12.99 11.34 -18.57
C LEU A 317 -13.64 10.41 -19.62
N ASN A 318 -13.97 9.18 -19.24
CA ASN A 318 -14.62 8.20 -20.12
C ASN A 318 -16.07 8.60 -20.45
N ASP A 319 -16.82 9.12 -19.48
CA ASP A 319 -18.20 9.60 -19.69
C ASP A 319 -18.27 10.75 -20.71
N HIS A 320 -17.22 11.57 -20.79
CA HIS A 320 -17.07 12.63 -21.80
C HIS A 320 -16.38 12.17 -23.09
N GLY A 321 -15.97 10.90 -23.17
CA GLY A 321 -15.40 10.26 -24.36
C GLY A 321 -13.94 10.59 -24.64
N PHE A 322 -13.14 10.88 -23.60
CA PHE A 322 -11.69 11.07 -23.74
C PHE A 322 -10.89 9.76 -23.69
N ASP A 323 -11.56 8.63 -23.41
CA ASP A 323 -11.06 7.24 -23.50
C ASP A 323 -9.67 7.03 -22.85
N VAL A 324 -9.67 6.57 -21.59
CA VAL A 324 -8.44 6.37 -20.80
C VAL A 324 -7.77 5.03 -21.12
N LEU A 325 -6.49 5.07 -21.53
CA LEU A 325 -5.66 3.88 -21.74
C LEU A 325 -5.14 3.29 -20.43
N ARG A 326 -4.63 4.16 -19.56
CA ARG A 326 -4.09 3.80 -18.26
C ARG A 326 -4.03 5.01 -17.36
N ALA A 327 -4.24 4.80 -16.06
CA ALA A 327 -4.15 5.85 -15.06
C ALA A 327 -3.37 5.37 -13.82
N ARG A 328 -2.80 6.32 -13.07
CA ARG A 328 -2.10 6.06 -11.82
C ARG A 328 -2.12 7.29 -10.92
N ALA A 329 -2.36 7.09 -9.63
CA ALA A 329 -2.12 8.09 -8.60
C ALA A 329 -0.64 8.07 -8.19
N MET A 330 -0.07 9.25 -7.95
CA MET A 330 1.35 9.44 -7.62
C MET A 330 1.50 10.50 -6.54
N THR A 331 2.59 10.42 -5.76
CA THR A 331 3.04 11.47 -4.85
C THR A 331 4.52 11.77 -5.12
N ASP A 332 4.97 13.00 -4.82
CA ASP A 332 6.39 13.37 -4.92
C ASP A 332 7.22 12.97 -3.68
N ALA A 333 6.55 12.54 -2.60
CA ALA A 333 7.20 11.97 -1.41
C ALA A 333 7.77 10.55 -1.62
N ALA A 334 7.97 10.11 -2.87
CA ALA A 334 8.48 8.78 -3.19
C ALA A 334 10.00 8.68 -2.93
N GLY A 335 10.38 8.53 -1.65
CA GLY A 335 11.75 8.17 -1.26
C GLY A 335 12.15 8.37 0.20
N THR A 336 11.32 8.98 1.07
CA THR A 336 11.75 9.32 2.45
C THR A 336 10.85 8.83 3.57
N ARG A 337 9.73 8.16 3.27
CA ARG A 337 8.83 7.59 4.28
C ARG A 337 8.31 6.23 3.81
N ASN A 338 9.17 5.20 3.82
CA ASN A 338 8.66 3.85 3.98
C ASN A 338 8.18 3.75 5.44
N GLY A 339 6.87 3.53 5.63
CA GLY A 339 6.29 3.10 6.90
C GLY A 339 6.61 1.63 7.17
N GLY A 340 7.90 1.30 7.19
CA GLY A 340 8.47 -0.01 7.49
C GLY A 340 9.97 0.20 7.72
N GLY A 341 10.44 -0.18 8.91
CA GLY A 341 11.72 0.14 9.53
C GLY A 341 12.95 0.04 8.63
N GLY A 342 13.89 0.94 8.89
CA GLY A 342 15.14 1.08 8.13
C GLY A 342 15.53 2.55 8.00
N SER A 343 15.85 3.20 9.11
CA SER A 343 16.45 4.54 9.07
C SER A 343 17.92 4.45 8.65
N ASP A 344 18.23 4.96 7.46
CA ASP A 344 19.60 5.31 7.08
C ASP A 344 20.08 6.49 7.94
N ALA A 345 20.88 6.20 8.96
CA ALA A 345 21.65 7.20 9.69
C ALA A 345 23.13 6.83 9.70
N ASP A 346 23.86 7.36 8.72
CA ASP A 346 25.33 7.25 8.62
C ASP A 346 26.01 8.09 9.72
N GLY A 347 26.80 7.41 10.55
CA GLY A 347 27.50 7.99 11.69
C GLY A 347 28.76 8.76 11.28
N GLY A 348 28.66 10.08 11.23
CA GLY A 348 29.78 10.99 11.04
C GLY A 348 29.90 12.04 12.15
N SER A 349 30.70 11.77 13.18
CA SER A 349 31.02 12.73 14.24
C SER A 349 31.75 13.95 13.69
N GLY A 350 31.14 15.14 13.81
CA GLY A 350 31.80 16.40 13.53
C GLY A 350 30.95 17.59 13.99
N ASP A 351 31.39 18.26 15.05
CA ASP A 351 30.81 19.50 15.60
C ASP A 351 30.40 20.48 14.49
N ARG A 352 29.08 20.71 14.34
CA ARG A 352 28.54 21.86 13.60
C ARG A 352 27.35 22.45 14.34
N GLU A 353 27.46 23.73 14.59
CA GLU A 353 26.45 24.61 15.20
C GLU A 353 25.08 24.41 14.56
N VAL A 354 24.06 24.21 15.40
CA VAL A 354 22.65 24.10 15.01
C VAL A 354 22.14 25.48 14.59
N PRO A 355 21.71 25.71 13.34
CA PRO A 355 20.92 26.88 13.01
C PRO A 355 19.45 26.57 13.27
N GLU A 356 18.85 27.26 14.24
CA GLU A 356 17.40 27.44 14.34
C GLU A 356 16.87 28.08 13.04
N ARG A 357 16.30 27.26 12.16
CA ARG A 357 15.27 27.68 11.20
C ARG A 357 14.28 26.53 11.04
N ALA A 358 13.07 26.74 11.56
CA ALA A 358 11.89 26.02 11.11
C ALA A 358 11.73 26.28 9.60
N ALA A 359 12.27 25.38 8.78
CA ALA A 359 11.93 25.29 7.38
C ALA A 359 10.46 24.85 7.33
N ALA A 360 9.62 25.62 6.65
CA ALA A 360 8.28 25.15 6.30
C ALA A 360 8.46 23.81 5.57
N VAL A 361 7.89 22.75 6.14
CA VAL A 361 7.81 21.45 5.46
C VAL A 361 6.98 21.72 4.21
N GLU A 362 7.60 21.65 3.03
CA GLU A 362 6.86 21.75 1.77
C GLU A 362 5.80 20.64 1.77
N SER A 363 4.56 21.01 1.47
CA SER A 363 3.45 20.06 1.34
C SER A 363 3.81 18.99 0.31
N THR A 364 3.55 17.73 0.64
CA THR A 364 3.66 16.65 -0.35
C THR A 364 2.67 16.92 -1.46
N ARG A 365 3.08 16.80 -2.72
CA ARG A 365 2.16 16.97 -3.86
C ARG A 365 1.70 15.61 -4.36
N ALA A 366 0.43 15.56 -4.76
CA ALA A 366 -0.17 14.42 -5.41
C ALA A 366 -0.47 14.72 -6.88
N ALA A 367 -0.42 13.69 -7.72
CA ALA A 367 -0.81 13.76 -9.13
C ALA A 367 -1.72 12.59 -9.49
N LEU A 368 -2.90 12.89 -10.05
CA LEU A 368 -3.75 11.92 -10.72
C LEU A 368 -3.39 11.93 -12.20
N TYR A 369 -2.64 10.92 -12.62
CA TYR A 369 -2.05 10.83 -13.95
C TYR A 369 -2.86 9.89 -14.83
N ALA A 370 -3.22 10.31 -16.04
CA ALA A 370 -3.92 9.48 -17.01
C ALA A 370 -3.35 9.65 -18.40
N GLU A 371 -3.22 8.55 -19.13
CA GLU A 371 -2.86 8.54 -20.54
C GLU A 371 -4.12 8.29 -21.38
N LEU A 372 -4.36 9.14 -22.38
CA LEU A 372 -5.63 9.19 -23.12
C LEU A 372 -5.44 8.83 -24.59
N GLU A 373 -6.48 8.24 -25.18
CA GLU A 373 -6.57 8.04 -26.63
C GLU A 373 -6.96 9.33 -27.35
N VAL A 374 -7.87 10.11 -26.75
CA VAL A 374 -8.47 11.30 -27.39
C VAL A 374 -8.51 12.45 -26.40
N THR A 375 -7.98 13.61 -26.80
CA THR A 375 -8.00 14.82 -25.94
C THR A 375 -8.91 15.91 -26.45
N GLU A 376 -9.39 15.79 -27.68
CA GLU A 376 -10.33 16.70 -28.31
C GLU A 376 -11.44 15.91 -29.00
N ARG A 377 -12.68 16.28 -28.71
CA ARG A 377 -13.88 15.72 -29.33
C ARG A 377 -14.53 16.80 -30.21
N PRO A 378 -15.26 16.40 -31.26
CA PRO A 378 -16.11 17.34 -31.98
C PRO A 378 -17.09 18.07 -31.04
N ALA A 379 -17.57 19.25 -31.42
CA ALA A 379 -18.57 19.98 -30.62
C ALA A 379 -19.88 19.21 -30.42
N VAL A 380 -20.18 18.23 -31.27
CA VAL A 380 -21.49 17.58 -31.32
C VAL A 380 -21.42 16.11 -30.91
N ALA A 381 -22.29 15.70 -29.98
CA ALA A 381 -22.52 14.31 -29.58
C ALA A 381 -23.87 13.80 -30.08
N ARG A 382 -23.89 12.53 -30.48
CA ARG A 382 -25.13 11.82 -30.82
C ARG A 382 -25.78 11.29 -29.54
N HIS A 383 -27.07 11.51 -29.38
CA HIS A 383 -27.90 10.99 -28.30
C HIS A 383 -29.02 10.11 -28.89
N ASP A 384 -28.91 8.80 -28.65
CA ASP A 384 -29.90 7.85 -29.14
C ASP A 384 -31.14 7.82 -28.23
N GLY A 385 -32.29 8.11 -28.82
CA GLY A 385 -33.59 8.01 -28.19
C GLY A 385 -34.21 6.60 -28.27
N PRO A 386 -35.45 6.46 -27.78
CA PRO A 386 -36.14 5.18 -27.78
C PRO A 386 -36.58 4.73 -29.19
N PRO A 387 -36.81 3.42 -29.40
CA PRO A 387 -37.45 2.93 -30.62
C PRO A 387 -38.83 3.57 -30.83
N VAL A 388 -39.15 3.98 -32.07
CA VAL A 388 -40.40 4.66 -32.44
C VAL A 388 -41.63 3.80 -32.13
N ALA A 389 -41.48 2.48 -32.19
CA ALA A 389 -42.54 1.53 -31.82
C ALA A 389 -42.99 1.65 -30.36
N VAL A 390 -42.13 2.16 -29.46
CA VAL A 390 -42.45 2.37 -28.04
C VAL A 390 -43.17 3.70 -27.85
N ARG A 391 -44.41 3.76 -28.36
CA ARG A 391 -45.21 4.98 -28.57
C ARG A 391 -45.10 6.04 -27.47
N LYS A 392 -45.23 5.66 -26.20
CA LYS A 392 -45.19 6.62 -25.07
C LYS A 392 -43.82 7.28 -24.94
N HIS A 393 -42.74 6.50 -24.97
CA HIS A 393 -41.38 7.03 -24.84
C HIS A 393 -40.98 7.81 -26.09
N ALA A 394 -41.36 7.31 -27.26
CA ALA A 394 -41.12 7.97 -28.54
C ALA A 394 -41.81 9.35 -28.63
N ALA A 395 -43.08 9.45 -28.22
CA ALA A 395 -43.81 10.72 -28.21
C ALA A 395 -43.19 11.73 -27.24
N ASN A 396 -42.89 11.31 -26.01
CA ASN A 396 -42.27 12.19 -25.02
C ASN A 396 -40.90 12.70 -25.48
N PHE A 397 -40.06 11.80 -26.04
CA PHE A 397 -38.75 12.18 -26.55
C PHE A 397 -38.87 13.20 -27.69
N TYR A 398 -39.74 12.93 -28.68
CA TYR A 398 -39.97 13.85 -29.78
C TYR A 398 -40.43 15.24 -29.29
N GLU A 399 -41.40 15.29 -28.38
CA GLU A 399 -41.89 16.54 -27.78
C GLU A 399 -40.81 17.31 -27.02
N SER A 400 -39.86 16.62 -26.37
CA SER A 400 -38.75 17.28 -25.65
C SER A 400 -37.75 17.97 -26.56
N TYR A 401 -37.59 17.50 -27.81
CA TYR A 401 -36.50 17.96 -28.69
C TYR A 401 -36.97 18.67 -29.97
N VAL A 402 -38.23 18.54 -30.38
CA VAL A 402 -38.72 19.13 -31.64
C VAL A 402 -38.62 20.66 -31.68
N ASP A 403 -38.76 21.31 -30.52
CA ASP A 403 -38.70 22.78 -30.40
C ASP A 403 -37.36 23.27 -29.80
N ASP A 404 -36.50 22.35 -29.36
CA ASP A 404 -35.16 22.61 -28.78
C ASP A 404 -34.07 22.34 -29.83
N VAL A 405 -34.19 23.00 -30.98
CA VAL A 405 -33.28 22.81 -32.12
C VAL A 405 -32.22 23.90 -32.10
N ASP A 406 -31.02 23.55 -31.65
CA ASP A 406 -29.85 24.41 -31.78
C ASP A 406 -29.42 24.47 -33.28
N PRO A 407 -29.12 25.66 -33.84
CA PRO A 407 -28.74 25.81 -35.25
C PRO A 407 -27.52 24.99 -35.68
N ASP A 408 -26.66 24.60 -34.74
CA ASP A 408 -25.43 23.85 -34.98
C ASP A 408 -25.59 22.34 -34.70
N THR A 409 -26.81 21.88 -34.39
CA THR A 409 -27.13 20.46 -34.14
C THR A 409 -28.30 19.97 -35.00
N TYR A 410 -28.41 18.66 -35.18
CA TYR A 410 -29.49 18.04 -35.93
C TYR A 410 -30.44 17.23 -35.04
N GLY A 411 -31.74 17.41 -35.25
CA GLY A 411 -32.76 16.51 -34.72
C GLY A 411 -34.02 17.20 -34.21
N PRO A 412 -34.97 16.41 -33.69
CA PRO A 412 -34.99 14.94 -33.69
C PRO A 412 -35.21 14.35 -35.10
N PHE A 413 -34.44 13.33 -35.47
CA PHE A 413 -34.60 12.56 -36.72
C PHE A 413 -34.68 11.05 -36.44
N ILE A 414 -34.96 10.25 -37.46
CA ILE A 414 -35.04 8.78 -37.35
C ILE A 414 -33.80 8.16 -37.99
N ASP A 415 -33.15 7.26 -37.25
CA ASP A 415 -32.09 6.39 -37.76
C ASP A 415 -32.38 4.95 -37.31
N GLY A 416 -32.51 4.03 -38.27
CA GLY A 416 -33.03 2.68 -38.02
C GLY A 416 -34.47 2.68 -37.50
N ASP A 417 -34.69 2.15 -36.31
CA ASP A 417 -36.00 2.03 -35.67
C ASP A 417 -36.26 3.04 -34.53
N ARG A 418 -35.34 3.98 -34.31
CA ARG A 418 -35.34 4.89 -33.14
C ARG A 418 -35.23 6.35 -33.50
N TYR A 419 -35.64 7.20 -32.55
CA TYR A 419 -35.34 8.62 -32.59
C TYR A 419 -33.88 8.87 -32.22
N VAL A 420 -33.30 9.90 -32.82
CA VAL A 420 -31.93 10.37 -32.56
C VAL A 420 -31.95 11.89 -32.54
N VAL A 421 -31.16 12.48 -31.64
CA VAL A 421 -30.81 13.90 -31.66
C VAL A 421 -29.30 14.03 -31.57
N GLU A 422 -28.79 15.10 -32.15
CA GLU A 422 -27.46 15.60 -31.88
C GLU A 422 -27.54 16.72 -30.83
N ARG A 423 -26.54 16.82 -29.97
CA ARG A 423 -26.44 17.83 -28.92
C ARG A 423 -25.03 18.38 -28.86
N GLU A 424 -24.90 19.64 -28.48
CA GLU A 424 -23.58 20.18 -28.14
C GLU A 424 -23.02 19.43 -26.92
N ARG A 425 -21.72 19.10 -26.98
CA ARG A 425 -20.99 18.56 -25.84
C ARG A 425 -20.77 19.67 -24.84
N GLU A 426 -20.94 19.32 -23.57
CA GLU A 426 -20.55 20.21 -22.47
C GLU A 426 -19.05 20.51 -22.50
N PHE A 427 -18.22 19.50 -22.83
CA PHE A 427 -16.78 19.65 -22.96
C PHE A 427 -16.27 19.06 -24.27
N VAL A 428 -15.48 19.86 -25.00
CA VAL A 428 -14.83 19.45 -26.26
C VAL A 428 -13.35 19.12 -26.09
N THR A 429 -12.71 19.63 -25.03
CA THR A 429 -11.32 19.34 -24.72
C THR A 429 -11.18 18.77 -23.31
N VAL A 430 -10.21 17.89 -23.12
CA VAL A 430 -9.93 17.33 -21.80
C VAL A 430 -9.55 18.40 -20.77
N ARG A 431 -8.82 19.44 -21.20
CA ARG A 431 -8.47 20.58 -20.35
C ARG A 431 -9.73 21.30 -19.87
N GLY A 432 -10.66 21.58 -20.79
CA GLY A 432 -11.91 22.25 -20.45
C GLY A 432 -12.75 21.48 -19.43
N TYR A 433 -12.77 20.15 -19.52
CA TYR A 433 -13.41 19.30 -18.52
C TYR A 433 -12.66 19.34 -17.18
N LEU A 434 -11.36 19.04 -17.16
CA LEU A 434 -10.59 18.91 -15.92
C LEU A 434 -10.45 20.22 -15.14
N GLU A 435 -10.49 21.38 -15.81
CA GLU A 435 -10.47 22.70 -15.17
C GLU A 435 -11.87 23.15 -14.69
N SER A 436 -12.95 22.45 -15.06
CA SER A 436 -14.32 22.81 -14.69
C SER A 436 -14.74 22.29 -13.31
N ASP A 437 -15.79 22.85 -12.74
CA ASP A 437 -16.40 22.36 -11.48
C ASP A 437 -16.89 20.91 -11.60
N ALA A 438 -17.29 20.46 -12.80
CA ALA A 438 -17.76 19.10 -13.04
C ALA A 438 -16.67 18.04 -12.74
N ALA A 439 -15.39 18.38 -12.88
CA ALA A 439 -14.30 17.49 -12.49
C ALA A 439 -14.10 17.43 -10.96
N GLY A 440 -14.60 18.42 -10.21
CA GLY A 440 -14.65 18.41 -8.75
C GLY A 440 -15.87 17.67 -8.19
N ASP A 441 -16.95 17.58 -8.97
CA ASP A 441 -18.20 16.90 -8.59
C ASP A 441 -18.15 15.37 -8.72
N VAL A 442 -17.05 14.81 -9.21
CA VAL A 442 -16.84 13.35 -9.27
C VAL A 442 -16.64 12.76 -7.87
N ALA A 443 -16.64 11.43 -7.78
CA ALA A 443 -16.39 10.75 -6.52
C ALA A 443 -14.92 10.90 -6.07
N LEU A 444 -14.59 12.01 -5.42
CA LEU A 444 -13.29 12.25 -4.80
C LEU A 444 -13.21 11.64 -3.40
N GLY A 445 -11.99 11.40 -2.91
CA GLY A 445 -11.73 11.10 -1.51
C GLY A 445 -12.05 12.31 -0.63
N ALA A 446 -12.68 12.09 0.52
CA ALA A 446 -13.25 13.17 1.36
C ALA A 446 -12.22 14.22 1.85
N GLN A 447 -10.96 13.82 2.09
CA GLN A 447 -9.88 14.72 2.47
C GLN A 447 -9.09 15.24 1.25
N VAL A 448 -9.27 14.63 0.08
CA VAL A 448 -8.69 15.11 -1.20
C VAL A 448 -9.57 16.21 -1.82
N GLU A 449 -10.88 16.10 -1.70
CA GLU A 449 -11.86 17.03 -2.28
C GLU A 449 -11.56 18.51 -1.98
N PRO A 450 -11.21 18.93 -0.75
CA PRO A 450 -10.86 20.33 -0.48
C PRO A 450 -9.59 20.79 -1.20
N ALA A 451 -8.58 19.92 -1.29
CA ALA A 451 -7.31 20.21 -1.96
C ALA A 451 -7.44 20.20 -3.50
N PHE A 452 -8.40 19.43 -4.02
CA PHE A 452 -8.67 19.32 -5.45
C PHE A 452 -9.25 20.61 -6.06
N ALA A 453 -9.81 21.51 -5.25
CA ALA A 453 -10.32 22.79 -5.70
C ALA A 453 -9.23 23.69 -6.32
N ASP A 454 -8.02 23.67 -5.75
CA ASP A 454 -6.87 24.48 -6.18
C ASP A 454 -5.91 23.71 -7.12
N ARG A 455 -6.44 22.73 -7.85
CA ARG A 455 -5.64 21.85 -8.73
C ARG A 455 -5.03 22.57 -9.94
N ASP A 456 -3.88 22.07 -10.36
CA ASP A 456 -3.25 22.37 -11.65
C ASP A 456 -3.51 21.26 -12.66
N VAL A 457 -3.85 21.65 -13.91
CA VAL A 457 -4.08 20.71 -15.02
C VAL A 457 -2.97 20.82 -16.06
N LEU A 458 -2.21 19.74 -16.20
CA LEU A 458 -1.17 19.57 -17.21
C LEU A 458 -1.67 18.64 -18.31
N VAL A 459 -1.40 18.99 -19.58
CA VAL A 459 -1.84 18.22 -20.76
C VAL A 459 -0.68 18.11 -21.74
N GLY A 460 -0.49 16.91 -22.31
CA GLY A 460 0.53 16.64 -23.31
C GLY A 460 1.95 16.87 -22.76
N GLU A 461 2.80 17.55 -23.52
CA GLU A 461 4.20 17.81 -23.12
C GLU A 461 4.34 18.56 -21.79
N ALA A 462 3.31 19.28 -21.35
CA ALA A 462 3.33 19.99 -20.06
C ALA A 462 3.55 19.02 -18.89
N VAL A 463 3.16 17.75 -18.99
CA VAL A 463 3.40 16.76 -17.92
C VAL A 463 4.89 16.48 -17.68
N ALA A 464 5.77 16.80 -18.64
CA ALA A 464 7.21 16.61 -18.48
C ALA A 464 7.80 17.53 -17.40
N THR A 465 7.08 18.59 -16.98
CA THR A 465 7.48 19.45 -15.86
C THR A 465 7.37 18.75 -14.50
N LEU A 466 6.65 17.63 -14.43
CA LEU A 466 6.55 16.82 -13.22
C LEU A 466 7.80 15.98 -12.96
N ALA A 467 8.61 15.69 -13.99
CA ALA A 467 9.74 14.78 -13.91
C ALA A 467 10.73 15.06 -12.74
N PRO A 468 11.08 16.32 -12.41
CA PRO A 468 11.97 16.59 -11.27
C PRO A 468 11.47 16.08 -9.92
N ALA A 469 10.15 16.00 -9.71
CA ALA A 469 9.54 15.57 -8.45
C ALA A 469 8.89 14.18 -8.54
N PHE A 470 8.40 13.80 -9.72
CA PHE A 470 7.67 12.56 -9.96
C PHE A 470 8.43 11.58 -10.86
N GLY A 471 9.72 11.79 -11.11
CA GLY A 471 10.50 11.00 -12.08
C GLY A 471 10.47 9.48 -11.83
N ARG A 472 10.55 9.05 -10.56
CA ARG A 472 10.43 7.62 -10.19
C ARG A 472 8.99 7.08 -10.44
N PRO A 473 7.91 7.70 -9.92
CA PRO A 473 6.55 7.33 -10.29
C PRO A 473 6.27 7.30 -11.79
N LEU A 474 6.80 8.28 -12.54
CA LEU A 474 6.67 8.35 -13.99
C LEU A 474 7.43 7.21 -14.68
N ARG A 475 8.63 6.84 -14.21
CA ARG A 475 9.36 5.66 -14.70
C ARG A 475 8.51 4.41 -14.56
N GLY A 476 7.96 4.17 -13.37
CA GLY A 476 7.07 3.02 -13.12
C GLY A 476 5.76 3.06 -13.92
N PHE A 477 5.28 4.25 -14.32
CA PHE A 477 4.18 4.36 -15.27
C PHE A 477 4.67 3.99 -16.68
N TYR A 478 5.65 4.68 -17.24
CA TYR A 478 6.04 4.53 -18.64
C TYR A 478 6.78 3.23 -18.99
N GLU A 479 7.43 2.62 -18.00
CA GLU A 479 8.17 1.36 -18.11
C GLU A 479 7.62 0.36 -17.08
N PRO A 480 6.35 -0.08 -17.23
CA PRO A 480 5.74 -0.98 -16.27
C PRO A 480 6.44 -2.33 -16.31
N ARG A 481 6.66 -2.91 -15.13
CA ARG A 481 7.14 -4.29 -14.96
C ARG A 481 6.06 -5.15 -14.30
N PRO A 482 6.11 -6.49 -14.51
CA PRO A 482 5.19 -7.43 -13.87
C PRO A 482 5.01 -7.22 -12.37
#